data_AF-A0A7C5CCC3-F1
#
_entry.id   AF-A0A7C5CCC3-F1
#
_cell.length_a   1.000
_cell.length_b   1.000
_cell.length_c   1.000
_cell.angle_alpha   90.00
_cell.angle_beta   90.00
_cell.angle_gamma   90.00
#
_symmetry.space_group_name_H-M   'P 1'
#
loop_
_entity.id
_entity.type
_entity.pdbx_description
1 polymer ?
#
loop_
_entity_poly.entity_id
_entity_poly.type
_entity_poly.pdbx_seq_one_letter_code
_entity_poly.pdbx_strand_id
1 'polypeptide(L)'
;MISPPDPAPQPDPLPEGLKVINLGLPKSGTTTLAAALRHAGFTVADWKLRPGQSRWRGYVGKLMYEGYFRAGDPLAFFEEFNALTEIDVSREGRNYWPQMDWALLTAIRELHPGTKFILSVRDPSAHAD
;
A
#
# COMPACT_ATOMS: atom_id res chain seq x y z
N MET A 1 0.62 -27.53 -35.97
CA MET A 1 0.55 -26.13 -35.51
C MET A 1 -0.37 -26.12 -34.30
N ILE A 2 0.15 -25.92 -33.09
CA ILE A 2 -0.65 -25.82 -31.88
C ILE A 2 -1.11 -24.36 -31.79
N SER A 3 -2.41 -24.10 -31.71
CA SER A 3 -2.93 -22.76 -31.50
C SER A 3 -2.34 -22.16 -30.22
N PRO A 4 -2.02 -20.86 -30.19
CA PRO A 4 -1.61 -20.22 -28.94
C PRO A 4 -2.71 -20.42 -27.89
N PRO A 5 -2.33 -20.59 -26.61
CA PRO A 5 -3.32 -20.67 -25.54
C PRO A 5 -4.17 -19.40 -25.53
N ASP A 6 -5.46 -19.57 -25.23
CA ASP A 6 -6.37 -18.42 -25.05
C ASP A 6 -5.78 -17.46 -24.00
N PRO A 7 -5.92 -16.13 -24.19
CA PRO A 7 -5.50 -15.18 -23.20
C PRO A 7 -6.21 -15.50 -21.87
N ALA A 8 -5.46 -15.37 -20.76
CA ALA A 8 -6.04 -15.53 -19.44
C ALA A 8 -7.28 -14.63 -19.29
N PRO A 9 -8.36 -15.11 -18.65
CA PRO A 9 -9.54 -14.30 -18.43
C PRO A 9 -9.14 -13.01 -17.70
N GLN A 10 -9.65 -11.87 -18.18
CA GLN A 10 -9.42 -10.60 -17.51
C GLN A 10 -10.07 -10.66 -16.12
N PRO A 11 -9.41 -10.16 -15.06
CA PRO A 11 -9.98 -10.15 -13.73
C PRO A 11 -11.24 -9.28 -13.71
N ASP A 12 -12.20 -9.67 -12.86
CA ASP A 12 -13.37 -8.84 -12.57
C ASP A 12 -12.93 -7.45 -12.10
N PRO A 13 -13.70 -6.39 -12.40
CA PRO A 13 -13.39 -5.05 -11.92
C PRO A 13 -13.37 -5.03 -10.39
N LEU A 14 -12.38 -4.31 -9.83
CA LEU A 14 -12.24 -4.19 -8.38
C LEU A 14 -13.46 -3.47 -7.77
N PRO A 15 -13.92 -3.88 -6.57
CA PRO A 15 -15.01 -3.20 -5.88
C PRO A 15 -14.74 -1.70 -5.70
N GLU A 16 -15.76 -0.88 -5.89
CA GLU A 16 -15.67 0.56 -5.69
C GLU A 16 -15.27 0.88 -4.24
N GLY A 17 -14.37 1.84 -4.06
CA GLY A 17 -13.90 2.27 -2.74
C GLY A 17 -12.99 1.27 -2.01
N LEU A 18 -12.65 0.12 -2.63
CA LEU A 18 -11.69 -0.82 -2.04
C LEU A 18 -10.29 -0.19 -1.96
N LYS A 19 -9.75 -0.18 -0.74
CA LYS A 19 -8.32 0.07 -0.48
C LYS A 19 -7.73 -1.14 0.22
N VAL A 20 -6.59 -1.63 -0.24
CA VAL A 20 -5.84 -2.70 0.42
C VAL A 20 -4.58 -2.11 1.03
N ILE A 21 -4.42 -2.21 2.36
CA ILE A 21 -3.26 -1.65 3.05
C ILE A 21 -2.52 -2.77 3.76
N ASN A 22 -1.27 -2.98 3.38
CA ASN A 22 -0.40 -3.92 4.07
C ASN A 22 0.21 -3.27 5.31
N LEU A 23 0.10 -3.97 6.44
CA LEU A 23 0.66 -3.60 7.73
C LEU A 23 1.98 -4.34 8.04
N GLY A 24 2.46 -5.15 7.09
CA GLY A 24 3.71 -5.89 7.24
C GLY A 24 4.91 -4.98 7.41
N LEU A 25 5.90 -5.46 8.16
CA LEU A 25 7.20 -4.81 8.33
C LEU A 25 8.09 -5.00 7.10
N PRO A 26 9.18 -4.21 6.95
CA PRO A 26 10.20 -4.49 5.95
C PRO A 26 10.67 -5.95 6.01
N LYS A 27 10.94 -6.52 4.84
CA LYS A 27 11.39 -7.92 4.67
C LYS A 27 10.34 -9.00 5.00
N SER A 28 9.06 -8.63 5.17
CA SER A 28 7.92 -9.56 5.31
C SER A 28 7.29 -10.02 3.98
N GLY A 29 7.88 -9.64 2.84
CA GLY A 29 7.33 -9.97 1.51
C GLY A 29 6.50 -8.86 0.86
N THR A 30 6.64 -7.61 1.34
CA THR A 30 5.98 -6.39 0.79
C THR A 30 6.12 -6.28 -0.73
N THR A 31 7.32 -6.51 -1.28
CA THR A 31 7.58 -6.47 -2.72
C THR A 31 6.85 -7.57 -3.51
N THR A 32 6.78 -8.78 -2.95
CA THR A 32 6.07 -9.91 -3.59
C THR A 32 4.56 -9.64 -3.59
N LEU A 33 4.03 -9.13 -2.49
CA LEU A 33 2.63 -8.70 -2.39
C LEU A 33 2.32 -7.59 -3.42
N ALA A 34 3.19 -6.60 -3.56
CA ALA A 34 3.03 -5.54 -4.55
C ALA A 34 3.01 -6.07 -5.99
N ALA A 35 3.86 -7.05 -6.32
CA ALA A 35 3.84 -7.69 -7.63
C ALA A 35 2.53 -8.46 -7.87
N ALA A 36 2.08 -9.24 -6.89
CA ALA A 36 0.83 -10.00 -6.97
C ALA A 36 -0.40 -9.09 -7.13
N LEU A 37 -0.49 -8.01 -6.35
CA LEU A 37 -1.59 -7.04 -6.45
C LEU A 37 -1.60 -6.33 -7.81
N ARG A 38 -0.44 -5.93 -8.34
CA ARG A 38 -0.37 -5.38 -9.71
C ARG A 38 -0.85 -6.37 -10.76
N HIS A 39 -0.48 -7.65 -10.63
CA HIS A 39 -0.94 -8.69 -11.54
C HIS A 39 -2.46 -8.92 -11.44
N ALA A 40 -3.03 -8.72 -10.26
CA ALA A 40 -4.48 -8.75 -10.01
C ALA A 40 -5.22 -7.45 -10.42
N GLY A 41 -4.54 -6.49 -11.08
CA GLY A 41 -5.16 -5.26 -11.58
C GLY A 41 -5.21 -4.09 -10.59
N PHE A 42 -4.51 -4.18 -9.45
CA PHE A 42 -4.40 -3.06 -8.50
C PHE A 42 -3.39 -2.00 -8.95
N THR A 43 -3.71 -0.74 -8.70
CA THR A 43 -2.77 0.39 -8.76
C THR A 43 -2.10 0.53 -7.40
N VAL A 44 -0.82 0.15 -7.33
CA VAL A 44 -0.08 0.00 -6.07
C VAL A 44 0.84 1.20 -5.79
N ALA A 45 0.64 1.84 -4.64
CA ALA A 45 1.60 2.72 -3.99
C ALA A 45 2.55 1.89 -3.12
N ASP A 46 3.84 2.01 -3.38
CA ASP A 46 4.91 1.33 -2.65
C ASP A 46 5.90 2.38 -2.15
N TRP A 47 6.57 2.16 -1.01
CA TRP A 47 7.39 3.05 -0.14
C TRP A 47 7.74 4.49 -0.57
N LYS A 48 7.92 4.77 -1.86
CA LYS A 48 8.06 6.10 -2.47
C LYS A 48 7.30 6.23 -3.79
N LEU A 49 6.46 7.27 -3.88
CA LEU A 49 5.82 7.72 -5.11
C LEU A 49 6.84 8.47 -5.99
N ARG A 50 7.03 7.97 -7.21
CA ARG A 50 7.98 8.47 -8.21
C ARG A 50 7.28 9.34 -9.26
N PRO A 51 8.02 10.17 -10.01
CA PRO A 51 7.47 10.91 -11.15
C PRO A 51 6.70 10.00 -12.11
N GLY A 52 5.49 10.39 -12.48
CA GLY A 52 4.62 9.66 -13.40
C GLY A 52 3.67 8.65 -12.74
N GLN A 53 3.78 8.39 -11.43
CA GLN A 53 2.86 7.50 -10.71
C GLN A 53 1.65 8.21 -10.11
N SER A 54 1.79 9.50 -9.79
CA SER A 54 0.77 10.33 -9.16
C SER A 54 1.14 11.81 -9.34
N ARG A 55 0.17 12.71 -9.13
CA ARG A 55 0.44 14.14 -8.91
C ARG A 55 1.28 14.40 -7.65
N TRP A 56 1.20 13.50 -6.66
CA TRP A 56 1.97 13.57 -5.42
C TRP A 56 3.30 12.83 -5.54
N ARG A 57 4.30 13.27 -4.76
CA ARG A 57 5.64 12.68 -4.76
C ARG A 57 6.19 12.61 -3.35
N GLY A 58 6.98 11.58 -3.10
CA GLY A 58 7.67 11.40 -1.82
C GLY A 58 7.38 10.05 -1.19
N TYR A 59 7.82 9.91 0.06
CA TYR A 59 7.65 8.68 0.81
C TYR A 59 6.19 8.46 1.20
N VAL A 60 5.69 7.23 1.01
CA VAL A 60 4.30 6.87 1.31
C VAL A 60 3.96 7.18 2.77
N GLY A 61 4.78 6.73 3.73
CA GLY A 61 4.53 7.00 5.14
C GLY A 61 4.52 8.50 5.49
N LYS A 62 5.39 9.30 4.87
CA LYS A 62 5.39 10.76 5.06
C LYS A 62 4.09 11.38 4.55
N LEU A 63 3.64 10.98 3.37
CA LEU A 63 2.40 11.48 2.78
C LEU A 63 1.18 11.08 3.62
N MET A 64 1.19 9.89 4.24
CA MET A 64 0.13 9.50 5.17
C MET A 64 0.05 10.42 6.38
N TYR A 65 1.20 10.70 7.02
CA TYR A 65 1.24 11.67 8.12
C TYR A 65 0.84 13.08 7.69
N GLU A 66 1.30 13.54 6.52
CA GLU A 66 0.90 14.85 6.00
C GLU A 66 -0.60 14.96 5.74
N GLY A 67 -1.22 13.90 5.19
CA GLY A 67 -2.67 13.84 4.99
C GLY A 67 -3.42 13.91 6.32
N TYR A 68 -2.99 13.11 7.29
CA TYR A 68 -3.57 13.11 8.63
C TYR A 68 -3.47 14.46 9.32
N PHE A 69 -2.28 15.06 9.39
CA PHE A 69 -2.10 16.33 10.13
C PHE A 69 -2.71 17.54 9.42
N ARG A 70 -2.88 17.52 8.10
CA ARG A 70 -3.44 18.66 7.35
C ARG A 70 -4.95 18.57 7.17
N ALA A 71 -5.47 17.37 6.94
CA ALA A 71 -6.86 17.17 6.53
C ALA A 71 -7.62 16.18 7.41
N GLY A 72 -6.97 15.55 8.40
CA GLY A 72 -7.55 14.47 9.20
C GLY A 72 -7.60 13.13 8.47
N ASP A 73 -7.20 13.05 7.20
CA ASP A 73 -7.28 11.85 6.37
C ASP A 73 -5.89 11.34 5.96
N PRO A 74 -5.41 10.20 6.51
CA PRO A 74 -4.15 9.60 6.11
C PRO A 74 -4.08 9.19 4.64
N LEU A 75 -5.21 9.03 3.94
CA LEU A 75 -5.25 8.63 2.53
C LEU A 75 -5.52 9.80 1.57
N ALA A 76 -5.51 11.05 2.04
CA ALA A 76 -5.84 12.24 1.26
C ALA A 76 -5.04 12.41 -0.06
N PHE A 77 -3.85 11.81 -0.14
CA PHE A 77 -2.96 11.88 -1.31
C PHE A 77 -2.91 10.58 -2.13
N PHE A 78 -3.80 9.63 -1.87
CA PHE A 78 -3.77 8.28 -2.43
C PHE A 78 -5.04 7.91 -3.22
N GLU A 79 -5.75 8.90 -3.75
CA GLU A 79 -6.96 8.68 -4.56
C GLU A 79 -6.71 7.75 -5.76
N GLU A 80 -5.55 7.89 -6.41
CA GLU A 80 -5.12 7.14 -7.61
C GLU A 80 -4.74 5.68 -7.33
N PHE A 81 -4.57 5.30 -6.06
CA PHE A 81 -4.07 3.99 -5.66
C PHE A 81 -5.14 3.20 -4.90
N ASN A 82 -5.32 1.93 -5.25
CA ASN A 82 -6.22 1.03 -4.51
C ASN A 82 -5.45 0.02 -3.64
N ALA A 83 -4.11 0.09 -3.62
CA ALA A 83 -3.27 -0.70 -2.72
C ALA A 83 -2.04 0.07 -2.22
N LEU A 84 -1.71 -0.08 -0.93
CA LEU A 84 -0.50 0.44 -0.28
C LEU A 84 0.27 -0.73 0.36
N THR A 85 1.50 -1.01 -0.10
CA THR A 85 2.19 -2.28 0.22
C THR A 85 3.40 -2.17 1.15
N GLU A 86 4.16 -1.08 1.08
CA GLU A 86 5.23 -0.76 2.02
C GLU A 86 5.02 0.69 2.44
N ILE A 87 4.52 0.89 3.67
CA ILE A 87 4.10 2.21 4.15
C ILE A 87 5.07 2.82 5.17
N ASP A 88 5.98 2.02 5.72
CA ASP A 88 7.06 2.54 6.56
C ASP A 88 8.18 3.19 5.75
N VAL A 89 8.96 3.97 6.49
CA VAL A 89 10.18 4.60 5.99
C VAL A 89 11.17 4.64 7.13
N SER A 90 12.28 3.92 6.99
CA SER A 90 13.44 4.04 7.86
C SER A 90 14.69 4.25 7.01
N ARG A 91 14.94 5.50 6.60
CA ARG A 91 16.11 5.90 5.79
C ARG A 91 16.33 7.41 5.79
N GLU A 92 17.55 7.86 5.49
CA GLU A 92 17.88 9.29 5.31
C GLU A 92 17.47 10.17 6.51
N GLY A 93 17.62 9.65 7.73
CA GLY A 93 17.20 10.35 8.96
C GLY A 93 15.69 10.46 9.15
N ARG A 94 14.89 9.77 8.33
CA ARG A 94 13.43 9.69 8.43
C ARG A 94 13.01 8.38 9.06
N ASN A 95 11.98 8.45 9.89
CA ASN A 95 11.42 7.32 10.61
C ASN A 95 9.89 7.50 10.66
N TYR A 96 9.16 6.74 9.85
CA TYR A 96 7.69 6.76 9.77
C TYR A 96 7.18 5.32 9.84
N TRP A 97 6.18 5.07 10.70
CA TRP A 97 5.59 3.74 10.90
C TRP A 97 4.06 3.79 10.93
N PRO A 98 3.40 4.18 9.82
CA PRO A 98 1.93 4.27 9.79
C PRO A 98 1.23 2.96 10.18
N GLN A 99 1.85 1.80 9.90
CA GLN A 99 1.28 0.50 10.24
C GLN A 99 1.20 0.20 11.74
N MET A 100 1.92 0.96 12.57
CA MET A 100 1.94 0.84 14.02
C MET A 100 1.24 2.01 14.72
N ASP A 101 0.75 2.99 13.95
CA ASP A 101 0.17 4.22 14.48
C ASP A 101 -1.35 4.09 14.60
N TRP A 102 -1.83 3.95 15.85
CA TRP A 102 -3.25 3.78 16.13
C TRP A 102 -4.12 4.93 15.62
N ALA A 103 -3.63 6.17 15.66
CA ALA A 103 -4.39 7.33 15.24
C ALA A 103 -4.64 7.30 13.72
N LEU A 104 -3.61 6.98 12.94
CA LEU A 104 -3.74 6.81 11.49
C LEU A 104 -4.65 5.62 11.14
N LEU A 105 -4.44 4.46 11.78
CA LEU A 105 -5.26 3.27 11.51
C LEU A 105 -6.74 3.49 11.84
N THR A 106 -7.04 4.20 12.92
CA THR A 106 -8.41 4.54 13.32
C THR A 106 -9.04 5.51 12.31
N ALA A 107 -8.34 6.58 11.94
CA ALA A 107 -8.82 7.54 10.94
C ALA A 107 -9.10 6.88 9.59
N ILE A 108 -8.25 5.94 9.15
CA ILE A 108 -8.49 5.17 7.92
C ILE A 108 -9.77 4.33 8.03
N ARG A 109 -9.98 3.64 9.16
CA ARG A 109 -11.18 2.80 9.36
C ARG A 109 -12.47 3.62 9.36
N GLU A 110 -12.42 4.83 9.90
CA GLU A 110 -13.57 5.73 10.00
C GLU A 110 -13.89 6.41 8.66
N LEU A 111 -12.88 6.91 7.96
CA LEU A 111 -13.05 7.68 6.72
C LEU A 111 -13.16 6.79 5.47
N HIS A 112 -12.55 5.61 5.50
CA HIS A 112 -12.47 4.68 4.36
C HIS A 112 -12.93 3.27 4.77
N PRO A 113 -14.23 3.07 5.09
CA PRO A 113 -14.75 1.80 5.62
C PRO A 113 -14.61 0.60 4.67
N GLY A 114 -14.40 0.84 3.37
CA GLY A 114 -14.08 -0.18 2.37
C GLY A 114 -12.66 -0.75 2.49
N THR A 115 -11.79 -0.15 3.32
CA THR A 115 -10.39 -0.55 3.47
C THR A 115 -10.26 -1.94 4.07
N LYS A 116 -9.39 -2.76 3.47
CA LYS A 116 -8.97 -4.06 3.99
C LYS A 116 -7.49 -3.99 4.38
N PHE A 117 -7.22 -4.33 5.64
CA PHE A 117 -5.86 -4.45 6.13
C PHE A 117 -5.38 -5.89 5.93
N ILE A 118 -4.16 -6.02 5.41
CA ILE A 118 -3.46 -7.30 5.28
C ILE A 118 -2.21 -7.21 6.15
N LEU A 119 -1.87 -8.29 6.84
CA LEU A 119 -0.61 -8.39 7.56
C LEU A 119 0.23 -9.47 6.88
N SER A 120 1.22 -9.07 6.09
CA SER A 120 2.29 -9.98 5.68
C SER A 120 3.22 -10.21 6.88
N VAL A 121 3.45 -11.48 7.20
CA VAL A 121 4.22 -11.91 8.38
C VAL A 121 5.40 -12.75 7.92
N ARG A 122 6.53 -12.55 8.59
CA ARG A 122 7.69 -13.44 8.58
C ARG A 122 8.04 -13.77 10.02
N ASP A 123 8.73 -14.89 10.22
CA ASP A 123 9.24 -15.24 11.55
C ASP A 123 10.02 -14.05 12.15
N PRO A 124 9.73 -13.61 13.40
CA PRO A 124 10.40 -12.47 14.02
C PRO A 124 11.91 -12.61 14.10
N SER A 125 12.44 -13.82 14.30
CA SER A 125 13.89 -14.05 14.32
C SER A 125 14.54 -13.79 12.96
N ALA A 126 13.81 -14.08 11.87
CA ALA A 126 14.28 -13.89 10.50
C ALA A 126 14.08 -12.45 9.98
N HIS A 127 13.58 -11.51 10.79
CA HIS A 127 13.44 -10.09 10.43
C HIS A 127 14.70 -9.26 10.73
N ALA A 128 15.53 -9.72 11.66
CA ALA A 128 16.73 -9.01 12.11
C ALA A 128 17.91 -9.11 11.11
N ASP A 129 17.89 -10.11 10.23
CA ASP A 129 18.93 -10.40 9.23
C ASP A 129 18.84 -9.52 7.98
#